data_AF-A0A9X7F3P1-F1
#
_entry.id   AF-A0A9X7F3P1-F1
#
_cell.length_a   1.000
_cell.length_b   1.000
_cell.length_c   1.000
_cell.angle_alpha   90.00
_cell.angle_beta   90.00
_cell.angle_gamma   90.00
#
_symmetry.space_group_name_H-M   'P 1'
#
loop_
_entity.id
_entity.type
_entity.pdbx_description
1 polymer ?
#
loop_
_entity_poly.entity_id
_entity_poly.type
_entity_poly.pdbx_seq_one_letter_code
_entity_poly.pdbx_strand_id
1 'polypeptide(L)'
;MLHKIGIMSALILGLAMPAAAECLIQKDSIGGIKLGQNLKQVKQKFPKAKMDKTSDADGVSFVAIALSKDVLVFASQDGEDDPDTPIKLHKKINFLETDSPTCHTTSGVHPGMKIKDAEAKLGKVKGIQLSEIEAREYTTFARQPKHFGFIVEQGAGIYPSKGGAPNQTRRYRQMARIEAISVSKSRGFDN
;
A
#
# COMPACT_ATOMS: atom_id res chain seq x y z
N MET A 1 61.28 -38.76 12.03
CA MET A 1 60.43 -38.15 10.99
C MET A 1 59.00 -38.09 11.53
N LEU A 2 58.51 -36.91 11.90
CA LEU A 2 57.12 -36.69 12.31
C LEU A 2 56.59 -35.47 11.54
N HIS A 3 55.70 -35.72 10.58
CA HIS A 3 55.10 -34.68 9.74
C HIS A 3 53.96 -34.01 10.52
N LYS A 4 54.04 -32.68 10.71
CA LYS A 4 52.95 -31.86 11.25
C LYS A 4 52.01 -31.49 10.10
N ILE A 5 50.76 -31.96 10.17
CA ILE A 5 49.69 -31.57 9.25
C ILE A 5 49.07 -30.28 9.81
N GLY A 6 49.27 -29.17 9.09
CA GLY A 6 48.63 -27.89 9.40
C GLY A 6 47.19 -27.87 8.89
N ILE A 7 46.24 -27.65 9.78
CA ILE A 7 44.82 -27.49 9.45
C ILE A 7 44.60 -26.05 8.96
N MET A 8 44.39 -25.90 7.65
CA MET A 8 43.87 -24.66 7.04
C MET A 8 42.40 -24.49 7.45
N SER A 9 42.11 -23.55 8.33
CA SER A 9 40.75 -23.04 8.53
C SER A 9 40.38 -22.10 7.38
N ALA A 10 39.48 -22.54 6.52
CA ALA A 10 38.85 -21.68 5.52
C ALA A 10 37.77 -20.81 6.20
N LEU A 11 37.97 -19.50 6.17
CA LEU A 11 37.00 -18.51 6.64
C LEU A 11 35.91 -18.37 5.57
N ILE A 12 34.74 -18.96 5.79
CA ILE A 12 33.58 -18.78 4.93
C ILE A 12 32.92 -17.44 5.29
N LEU A 13 33.19 -16.39 4.51
CA LEU A 13 32.39 -15.17 4.55
C LEU A 13 31.00 -15.49 3.99
N GLY A 14 30.04 -15.74 4.89
CA GLY A 14 28.62 -15.74 4.53
C GLY A 14 28.23 -14.35 4.06
N LEU A 15 27.99 -14.19 2.76
CA LEU A 15 27.28 -13.03 2.23
C LEU A 15 25.86 -13.07 2.82
N ALA A 16 25.62 -12.31 3.89
CA ALA A 16 24.28 -12.03 4.34
C ALA A 16 23.55 -11.37 3.16
N MET A 17 22.66 -12.11 2.51
CA MET A 17 21.75 -11.53 1.55
C MET A 17 21.00 -10.42 2.27
N PRO A 18 20.91 -9.20 1.71
CA PRO A 18 20.05 -8.18 2.28
C PRO A 18 18.67 -8.80 2.43
N ALA A 19 18.17 -8.88 3.67
CA ALA A 19 16.77 -9.23 3.89
C ALA A 19 15.97 -8.38 2.92
N ALA A 20 15.14 -9.02 2.08
CA ALA A 20 14.22 -8.30 1.21
C ALA A 20 13.55 -7.27 2.11
N ALA A 21 13.79 -5.98 1.84
CA ALA A 21 13.36 -4.92 2.73
C ALA A 21 11.86 -5.13 2.98
N GLU A 22 11.49 -5.47 4.21
CA GLU A 22 10.11 -5.76 4.55
C GLU A 22 9.26 -4.58 4.09
N CYS A 23 8.23 -4.85 3.29
CA CYS A 23 7.35 -3.80 2.81
C CYS A 23 6.41 -3.37 3.94
N LEU A 24 6.93 -2.56 4.85
CA LEU A 24 6.17 -2.07 5.98
C LEU A 24 5.30 -0.87 5.56
N ILE A 25 4.03 -0.92 5.94
CA ILE A 25 3.06 0.16 5.82
C ILE A 25 3.00 0.88 7.17
N GLN A 26 3.45 2.13 7.19
CA GLN A 26 3.50 3.00 8.36
C GLN A 26 2.70 4.27 8.12
N LYS A 27 2.46 5.05 9.19
CA LYS A 27 1.62 6.27 9.16
C LYS A 27 1.95 7.28 8.06
N ASP A 28 3.17 7.27 7.54
CA ASP A 28 3.69 8.22 6.56
C ASP A 28 4.54 7.55 5.48
N SER A 29 4.50 6.21 5.35
CA SER A 29 5.35 5.50 4.40
C SER A 29 4.84 4.12 4.00
N ILE A 30 5.19 3.69 2.78
CA ILE A 30 5.01 2.32 2.29
C ILE A 30 6.34 1.86 1.69
N GLY A 31 6.83 0.68 2.10
CA GLY A 31 8.07 0.11 1.56
C GLY A 31 9.30 1.02 1.75
N GLY A 32 9.26 1.91 2.74
CA GLY A 32 10.28 2.91 2.99
C GLY A 32 10.25 4.15 2.08
N ILE A 33 9.27 4.30 1.19
CA ILE A 33 8.95 5.56 0.50
C ILE A 33 8.10 6.41 1.43
N LYS A 34 8.48 7.67 1.70
CA LYS A 34 7.79 8.53 2.66
C LYS A 34 6.98 9.64 1.99
N LEU A 35 5.86 10.00 2.61
CA LEU A 35 5.16 11.26 2.32
C LEU A 35 6.11 12.45 2.48
N GLY A 36 6.01 13.44 1.60
CA GLY A 36 6.86 14.62 1.57
C GLY A 36 8.26 14.42 0.96
N GLN A 37 8.63 13.20 0.57
CA GLN A 37 9.77 12.97 -0.32
C GLN A 37 9.41 13.31 -1.77
N ASN A 38 10.41 13.46 -2.63
CA ASN A 38 10.21 13.49 -4.08
C ASN A 38 10.84 12.27 -4.74
N LEU A 39 10.50 12.02 -6.01
CA LEU A 39 10.96 10.82 -6.71
C LEU A 39 12.46 10.79 -6.95
N LYS A 40 13.14 11.95 -7.00
CA LYS A 40 14.61 12.01 -7.00
C LYS A 40 15.19 11.36 -5.75
N GLN A 41 14.65 11.68 -4.57
CA GLN A 41 15.06 11.06 -3.30
C GLN A 41 14.72 9.57 -3.26
N VAL A 42 13.56 9.17 -3.81
CA VAL A 42 13.18 7.75 -3.92
C VAL A 42 14.18 7.00 -4.79
N LYS A 43 14.55 7.54 -5.96
CA LYS A 43 15.52 6.90 -6.88
C LYS A 43 16.92 6.80 -6.27
N GLN A 44 17.33 7.79 -5.47
CA GLN A 44 18.60 7.73 -4.74
C GLN A 44 18.61 6.61 -3.69
N LYS A 45 17.51 6.43 -2.96
CA LYS A 45 17.38 5.38 -1.94
C LYS A 45 17.18 3.99 -2.55
N PHE A 46 16.45 3.91 -3.66
CA PHE A 46 16.12 2.68 -4.37
C PHE A 46 16.61 2.78 -5.82
N PRO A 47 17.92 2.64 -6.08
CA PRO A 47 18.50 2.88 -7.40
C PRO A 47 17.95 1.93 -8.48
N LYS A 48 17.51 0.74 -8.07
CA LYS A 48 16.92 -0.28 -8.95
C LYS A 48 15.40 -0.13 -9.14
N ALA A 49 14.75 0.80 -8.44
CA ALA A 49 13.31 0.99 -8.59
C ALA A 49 12.97 1.43 -10.02
N LYS A 50 11.91 0.86 -10.58
CA LYS A 50 11.31 1.31 -11.84
C LYS A 50 10.15 2.25 -11.53
N MET A 51 9.97 3.26 -12.37
CA MET A 51 8.98 4.31 -12.17
C MET A 51 8.28 4.57 -13.51
N ASP A 52 6.97 4.39 -13.53
CA ASP A 52 6.13 4.55 -14.72
C ASP A 52 4.92 5.41 -14.37
N LYS A 53 4.45 6.23 -15.32
CA LYS A 53 3.19 6.96 -15.16
C LYS A 53 2.03 5.97 -15.31
N THR A 54 0.99 6.19 -14.51
CA THR A 54 -0.25 5.43 -14.57
C THR A 54 -1.41 6.29 -14.08
N SER A 55 -2.61 5.77 -14.21
CA SER A 55 -3.83 6.37 -13.68
C SER A 55 -4.77 5.29 -13.18
N ASP A 56 -5.68 5.67 -12.28
CA ASP A 56 -6.83 4.83 -11.98
C ASP A 56 -7.93 4.96 -13.05
N ALA A 57 -9.08 4.32 -12.80
CA ALA A 57 -10.23 4.33 -13.70
C ALA A 57 -10.85 5.74 -13.90
N ASP A 58 -10.58 6.67 -12.99
CA ASP A 58 -11.06 8.05 -13.04
C ASP A 58 -10.07 9.01 -13.70
N GLY A 59 -8.92 8.49 -14.13
CA GLY A 59 -7.85 9.29 -14.70
C GLY A 59 -7.01 10.01 -13.65
N VAL A 60 -7.16 9.71 -12.35
CA VAL A 60 -6.31 10.30 -11.30
C VAL A 60 -4.88 9.82 -11.52
N SER A 61 -3.94 10.77 -11.60
CA SER A 61 -2.57 10.44 -11.93
C SER A 61 -1.78 9.85 -10.75
N PHE A 62 -1.06 8.77 -11.04
CA PHE A 62 -0.10 8.17 -10.15
C PHE A 62 1.25 7.94 -10.84
N VAL A 63 2.28 7.77 -10.02
CA VAL A 63 3.53 7.12 -10.41
C VAL A 63 3.57 5.74 -9.77
N ALA A 64 3.61 4.71 -10.62
CA ALA A 64 3.83 3.33 -10.21
C ALA A 64 5.31 3.13 -9.93
N ILE A 65 5.68 2.76 -8.69
CA ILE A 65 7.05 2.59 -8.23
C ILE A 65 7.27 1.11 -7.86
N ALA A 66 7.88 0.36 -8.76
CA ALA A 66 8.26 -1.02 -8.48
C ALA A 66 9.58 -1.07 -7.70
N LEU A 67 9.52 -1.38 -6.41
CA LEU A 67 10.68 -1.53 -5.53
C LEU A 67 11.35 -2.90 -5.70
N SER A 68 10.56 -3.93 -6.02
CA SER A 68 10.99 -5.29 -6.34
C SER A 68 9.96 -5.96 -7.26
N LYS A 69 10.13 -7.25 -7.58
CA LYS A 69 9.13 -8.02 -8.34
C LYS A 69 7.81 -8.23 -7.60
N ASP A 70 7.83 -8.10 -6.26
CA ASP A 70 6.69 -8.40 -5.39
C ASP A 70 6.17 -7.16 -4.64
N VAL A 71 6.74 -5.97 -4.92
CA VAL A 71 6.41 -4.72 -4.23
C VAL A 71 6.23 -3.59 -5.23
N LEU A 72 4.97 -3.18 -5.38
CA LEU A 72 4.53 -2.04 -6.17
C LEU A 72 3.90 -1.00 -5.24
N VAL A 73 4.32 0.26 -5.39
CA VAL A 73 3.77 1.40 -4.65
C VAL A 73 3.31 2.46 -5.62
N PHE A 74 2.05 2.87 -5.54
CA PHE A 74 1.50 3.98 -6.29
C PHE A 74 1.68 5.26 -5.48
N ALA A 75 2.16 6.32 -6.11
CA ALA A 75 2.40 7.61 -5.48
C ALA A 75 1.70 8.73 -6.26
N SER A 76 0.86 9.51 -5.60
CA SER A 76 0.39 10.78 -6.16
C SER A 76 1.37 11.89 -5.78
N GLN A 77 1.52 12.87 -6.69
CA GLN A 77 2.39 14.01 -6.52
C GLN A 77 1.57 15.29 -6.35
N ASP A 78 2.04 16.19 -5.50
CA ASP A 78 1.30 17.41 -5.15
C ASP A 78 1.10 18.37 -6.35
N GLY A 79 -0.17 18.65 -6.66
CA GLY A 79 -0.61 19.45 -7.79
C GLY A 79 -0.24 18.82 -9.14
N GLU A 80 -0.45 17.50 -9.27
CA GLU A 80 -0.19 16.71 -10.48
C GLU A 80 -1.34 15.73 -10.69
N ASP A 81 -2.35 16.17 -11.44
CA ASP A 81 -3.58 15.40 -11.67
C ASP A 81 -3.66 14.84 -13.10
N ASP A 82 -2.72 15.19 -13.99
CA ASP A 82 -2.72 14.80 -15.39
C ASP A 82 -1.76 13.59 -15.64
N PRO A 83 -2.30 12.43 -16.05
CA PRO A 83 -1.50 11.24 -16.29
C PRO A 83 -0.62 11.31 -17.54
N ASP A 84 -0.91 12.20 -18.48
CA ASP A 84 -0.16 12.34 -19.74
C ASP A 84 1.09 13.22 -19.59
N THR A 85 1.27 13.87 -18.44
CA THR A 85 2.49 14.65 -18.20
C THR A 85 3.70 13.76 -17.90
N PRO A 86 4.93 14.23 -18.18
CA PRO A 86 6.12 13.51 -17.75
C PRO A 86 6.26 13.49 -16.21
N ILE A 87 6.81 12.39 -15.68
CA ILE A 87 7.14 12.23 -14.25
C ILE A 87 7.93 13.43 -13.72
N LYS A 88 7.44 14.06 -12.66
CA LYS A 88 8.08 15.24 -12.05
C LYS A 88 8.96 14.83 -10.88
N LEU A 89 10.27 14.65 -11.10
CA LEU A 89 11.19 14.13 -10.09
C LEU A 89 11.31 14.98 -8.80
N HIS A 90 10.97 16.26 -8.85
CA HIS A 90 11.12 17.20 -7.74
C HIS A 90 9.83 17.45 -6.94
N LYS A 91 8.67 17.08 -7.50
CA LYS A 91 7.37 17.24 -6.85
C LYS A 91 7.23 16.30 -5.65
N LYS A 92 6.55 16.79 -4.61
CA LYS A 92 6.40 16.08 -3.34
C LYS A 92 5.31 15.03 -3.43
N ILE A 93 5.55 13.87 -2.84
CA ILE A 93 4.56 12.81 -2.69
C ILE A 93 3.62 13.18 -1.53
N ASN A 94 2.32 13.18 -1.76
CA ASN A 94 1.29 13.51 -0.76
C ASN A 94 0.37 12.33 -0.42
N PHE A 95 0.40 11.27 -1.23
CA PHE A 95 -0.37 10.04 -1.08
C PHE A 95 0.46 8.83 -1.56
N LEU A 96 0.30 7.71 -0.87
CA LEU A 96 0.88 6.42 -1.22
C LEU A 96 -0.19 5.34 -1.15
N GLU A 97 -0.15 4.37 -2.05
CA GLU A 97 -1.02 3.19 -2.03
C GLU A 97 -0.24 1.94 -2.46
N THR A 98 -0.63 0.78 -1.94
CA THR A 98 -0.14 -0.51 -2.42
C THR A 98 -1.24 -1.56 -2.36
N ASP A 99 -1.28 -2.38 -3.39
CA ASP A 99 -2.06 -3.61 -3.52
C ASP A 99 -1.20 -4.87 -3.29
N SER A 100 0.11 -4.69 -3.04
CA SER A 100 1.07 -5.78 -2.95
C SER A 100 0.85 -6.61 -1.67
N PRO A 101 0.54 -7.92 -1.76
CA PRO A 101 0.24 -8.74 -0.58
C PRO A 101 1.40 -8.95 0.38
N THR A 102 2.63 -8.72 -0.09
CA THR A 102 3.85 -8.76 0.73
C THR A 102 3.95 -7.56 1.68
N CYS A 103 3.22 -6.48 1.39
CA CYS A 103 3.20 -5.27 2.19
C CYS A 103 2.22 -5.39 3.36
N HIS A 104 2.64 -4.98 4.55
CA HIS A 104 1.82 -5.12 5.75
C HIS A 104 2.02 -3.98 6.74
N THR A 105 0.98 -3.66 7.50
CA THR A 105 1.07 -2.74 8.64
C THR A 105 1.84 -3.37 9.81
N THR A 106 2.24 -2.59 10.82
CA THR A 106 2.85 -3.15 12.05
C THR A 106 1.94 -4.16 12.76
N SER A 107 0.61 -4.04 12.64
CA SER A 107 -0.33 -5.03 13.18
C SER A 107 -0.48 -6.27 12.29
N GLY A 108 0.14 -6.27 11.10
CA GLY A 108 0.09 -7.33 10.10
C GLY A 108 -1.17 -7.34 9.25
N VAL A 109 -1.91 -6.23 9.15
CA VAL A 109 -2.96 -6.05 8.12
C VAL A 109 -2.30 -5.81 6.77
N HIS A 110 -2.75 -6.47 5.70
CA HIS A 110 -2.14 -6.42 4.37
C HIS A 110 -3.18 -6.52 3.25
N PRO A 111 -2.86 -6.07 2.02
CA PRO A 111 -3.64 -6.39 0.82
C PRO A 111 -3.86 -7.90 0.66
N GLY A 112 -5.07 -8.29 0.28
CA GLY A 112 -5.55 -9.66 0.22
C GLY A 112 -6.05 -10.24 1.55
N MET A 113 -5.93 -9.54 2.69
CA MET A 113 -6.50 -9.99 3.97
C MET A 113 -8.04 -9.92 3.93
N LYS A 114 -8.73 -10.94 4.45
CA LYS A 114 -10.20 -10.88 4.60
C LYS A 114 -10.60 -9.74 5.54
N ILE A 115 -11.67 -9.03 5.21
CA ILE A 115 -12.20 -7.94 6.07
C ILE A 115 -12.46 -8.46 7.49
N LYS A 116 -13.05 -9.66 7.60
CA LYS A 116 -13.34 -10.31 8.89
C LYS A 116 -12.09 -10.54 9.75
N ASP A 117 -10.97 -10.90 9.13
CA ASP A 117 -9.71 -11.15 9.84
C ASP A 117 -9.05 -9.82 10.25
N ALA A 118 -9.19 -8.79 9.42
CA ALA A 118 -8.76 -7.44 9.74
C ALA A 118 -9.52 -6.84 10.94
N GLU A 119 -10.78 -7.22 11.17
CA GLU A 119 -11.55 -6.76 12.35
C GLU A 119 -10.91 -7.15 13.68
N ALA A 120 -10.19 -8.28 13.74
CA ALA A 120 -9.48 -8.68 14.95
C ALA A 120 -8.40 -7.66 15.34
N LYS A 121 -7.79 -7.00 14.33
CA LYS A 121 -6.70 -6.04 14.48
C LYS A 121 -7.24 -4.61 14.63
N LEU A 122 -8.12 -4.21 13.70
CA LEU A 122 -8.61 -2.84 13.54
C LEU A 122 -9.99 -2.60 14.21
N GLY A 123 -10.58 -3.60 14.83
CA GLY A 123 -11.94 -3.52 15.38
C GLY A 123 -13.02 -3.68 14.30
N LYS A 124 -14.29 -3.71 14.71
CA LYS A 124 -15.41 -3.95 13.80
C LYS A 124 -15.50 -2.91 12.69
N VAL A 125 -15.97 -3.34 11.52
CA VAL A 125 -16.32 -2.43 10.43
C VAL A 125 -17.41 -1.46 10.90
N LYS A 126 -17.17 -0.16 10.75
CA LYS A 126 -18.12 0.93 10.99
C LYS A 126 -19.00 1.19 9.77
N GLY A 127 -18.44 1.00 8.58
CA GLY A 127 -19.14 1.12 7.30
C GLY A 127 -18.23 0.73 6.14
N ILE A 128 -18.86 0.36 5.03
CA ILE A 128 -18.28 0.29 3.69
C ILE A 128 -19.00 1.33 2.85
N GLN A 129 -18.23 2.16 2.14
CA GLN A 129 -18.73 3.18 1.25
C GLN A 129 -18.32 2.85 -0.18
N LEU A 130 -19.27 2.91 -1.11
CA LEU A 130 -19.01 2.91 -2.55
C LEU A 130 -18.77 4.36 -2.99
N SER A 131 -17.60 4.64 -3.53
CA SER A 131 -17.32 5.92 -4.20
C SER A 131 -18.11 5.97 -5.50
N GLU A 132 -18.96 6.99 -5.65
CA GLU A 132 -19.73 7.21 -6.89
C GLU A 132 -18.84 7.64 -8.05
N ILE A 133 -17.71 8.28 -7.74
CA ILE A 133 -16.76 8.80 -8.71
C ILE A 133 -15.83 7.65 -9.14
N GLU A 134 -15.16 7.01 -8.17
CA GLU A 134 -14.11 6.01 -8.44
C GLU A 134 -14.61 4.59 -8.68
N ALA A 135 -15.90 4.33 -8.43
CA ALA A 135 -16.48 2.98 -8.39
C ALA A 135 -15.71 1.99 -7.47
N ARG A 136 -14.92 2.52 -6.52
CA ARG A 136 -14.15 1.78 -5.50
C ARG A 136 -14.92 1.69 -4.20
N GLU A 137 -14.73 0.58 -3.49
CA GLU A 137 -15.30 0.43 -2.15
C GLU A 137 -14.25 0.65 -1.07
N TYR A 138 -14.61 1.45 -0.07
CA TYR A 138 -13.75 1.81 1.06
C TYR A 138 -14.37 1.31 2.35
N THR A 139 -13.58 0.65 3.19
CA THR A 139 -14.03 0.23 4.52
C THR A 139 -13.43 1.10 5.62
N THR A 140 -14.24 1.42 6.63
CA THR A 140 -13.80 2.09 7.85
C THR A 140 -13.86 1.14 9.02
N PHE A 141 -12.77 0.99 9.76
CA PHE A 141 -12.73 0.15 10.98
C PHE A 141 -12.82 0.98 12.27
N ALA A 142 -13.29 0.38 13.36
CA ALA A 142 -13.51 1.07 14.63
C ALA A 142 -12.23 1.70 15.23
N ARG A 143 -11.08 1.04 15.07
CA ARG A 143 -9.74 1.46 15.50
C ARG A 143 -8.81 1.73 14.30
N GLN A 144 -9.37 2.19 13.19
CA GLN A 144 -8.58 2.57 12.02
C GLN A 144 -7.57 3.69 12.35
N PRO A 145 -6.28 3.50 12.01
CA PRO A 145 -5.31 4.58 12.07
C PRO A 145 -5.72 5.73 11.13
N LYS A 146 -5.65 6.97 11.62
CA LYS A 146 -6.14 8.17 10.89
C LYS A 146 -5.53 8.38 9.51
N HIS A 147 -4.31 7.91 9.31
CA HIS A 147 -3.57 8.09 8.06
C HIS A 147 -3.79 6.97 7.05
N PHE A 148 -4.55 5.93 7.42
CA PHE A 148 -4.74 4.75 6.58
C PHE A 148 -6.10 4.80 5.90
N GLY A 149 -6.11 4.53 4.59
CA GLY A 149 -7.29 4.13 3.86
C GLY A 149 -7.25 2.64 3.57
N PHE A 150 -8.42 2.00 3.55
CA PHE A 150 -8.58 0.59 3.21
C PHE A 150 -9.56 0.47 2.05
N ILE A 151 -9.03 0.16 0.87
CA ILE A 151 -9.84 -0.20 -0.29
C ILE A 151 -10.16 -1.68 -0.18
N VAL A 152 -11.41 -2.05 -0.45
CA VAL A 152 -11.88 -3.43 -0.48
C VAL A 152 -12.35 -3.79 -1.88
N GLU A 153 -12.31 -5.09 -2.17
CA GLU A 153 -12.71 -5.61 -3.48
C GLU A 153 -14.08 -5.09 -3.90
N GLN A 154 -14.26 -4.81 -5.19
CA GLN A 154 -15.54 -4.38 -5.75
C GLN A 154 -16.66 -5.38 -5.40
N GLY A 155 -17.77 -4.86 -4.87
CA GLY A 155 -18.90 -5.67 -4.43
C GLY A 155 -18.69 -6.38 -3.08
N ALA A 156 -17.72 -5.95 -2.28
CA ALA A 156 -17.54 -6.39 -0.90
C ALA A 156 -18.76 -6.02 -0.04
N GLY A 157 -19.28 -4.81 -0.18
CA GLY A 157 -20.45 -4.29 0.50
C GLY A 157 -21.75 -4.96 0.04
N ILE A 158 -22.66 -5.20 0.99
CA ILE A 158 -24.03 -5.66 0.71
C ILE A 158 -24.96 -4.48 0.91
N TYR A 159 -25.37 -3.85 -0.20
CA TYR A 159 -26.21 -2.66 -0.20
C TYR A 159 -27.71 -3.01 -0.25
N PRO A 160 -28.57 -2.25 0.44
CA PRO A 160 -30.03 -2.40 0.33
C PRO A 160 -30.53 -2.19 -1.11
N SER A 161 -31.49 -3.03 -1.53
CA SER A 161 -31.98 -3.06 -2.92
C SER A 161 -33.18 -2.13 -3.21
N LYS A 162 -33.68 -1.35 -2.24
CA LYS A 162 -34.92 -0.56 -2.38
C LYS A 162 -34.73 0.92 -1.99
N GLY A 163 -35.11 1.81 -2.92
CA GLY A 163 -35.29 3.26 -2.71
C GLY A 163 -34.00 4.08 -2.67
N GLY A 164 -33.64 4.74 -3.77
CA GLY A 164 -32.45 5.58 -3.89
C GLY A 164 -31.12 4.81 -3.79
N ALA A 165 -29.99 5.47 -4.04
CA ALA A 165 -28.66 4.86 -3.98
C ALA A 165 -28.10 4.91 -2.55
N PRO A 166 -28.09 3.81 -1.77
CA PRO A 166 -27.24 3.74 -0.60
C PRO A 166 -25.80 3.52 -1.09
N ASN A 167 -24.98 4.56 -1.00
CA ASN A 167 -23.53 4.45 -1.19
C ASN A 167 -22.81 3.98 0.08
N GLN A 168 -23.55 3.58 1.13
CA GLN A 168 -22.99 3.10 2.39
C GLN A 168 -23.73 1.87 2.94
N THR A 169 -22.99 0.96 3.56
CA THR A 169 -23.52 -0.22 4.25
C THR A 169 -22.62 -0.63 5.43
N ARG A 170 -23.14 -1.43 6.37
CA ARG A 170 -22.32 -2.10 7.40
C ARG A 170 -22.17 -3.59 7.16
N ARG A 171 -22.81 -4.11 6.13
CA ARG A 171 -22.83 -5.53 5.78
C ARG A 171 -21.85 -5.77 4.65
N TYR A 172 -21.13 -6.88 4.72
CA TYR A 172 -20.15 -7.26 3.70
C TYR A 172 -20.15 -8.76 3.45
N ARG A 173 -19.70 -9.17 2.27
CA ARG A 173 -19.57 -10.58 1.89
C ARG A 173 -18.51 -11.25 2.76
N GLN A 174 -18.79 -12.47 3.21
CA GLN A 174 -17.92 -13.20 4.14
C GLN A 174 -16.48 -13.41 3.64
N MET A 175 -16.30 -13.49 2.32
CA MET A 175 -15.01 -13.72 1.67
C MET A 175 -14.36 -12.45 1.13
N ALA A 176 -14.98 -11.28 1.30
CA ALA A 176 -14.45 -10.01 0.83
C ALA A 176 -13.11 -9.68 1.49
N ARG A 177 -12.22 -9.10 0.70
CA ARG A 177 -10.85 -8.78 1.10
C ARG A 177 -10.53 -7.30 0.98
N ILE A 178 -9.49 -6.90 1.69
CA ILE A 178 -8.79 -5.64 1.47
C ILE A 178 -8.07 -5.79 0.13
N GLU A 179 -8.35 -4.92 -0.82
CA GLU A 179 -7.71 -4.87 -2.13
C GLU A 179 -6.39 -4.09 -2.06
N ALA A 180 -6.43 -2.91 -1.44
CA ALA A 180 -5.28 -2.04 -1.30
C ALA A 180 -5.31 -1.26 0.01
N ILE A 181 -4.14 -0.79 0.44
CA ILE A 181 -3.98 0.06 1.62
C ILE A 181 -3.28 1.34 1.21
N SER A 182 -3.86 2.47 1.59
CA SER A 182 -3.30 3.78 1.30
C SER A 182 -2.83 4.50 2.56
N VAL A 183 -1.89 5.42 2.37
CA VAL A 183 -1.32 6.30 3.39
C VAL A 183 -1.31 7.74 2.88
N SER A 184 -1.94 8.65 3.61
CA SER A 184 -2.01 10.06 3.22
C SER A 184 -1.94 11.01 4.42
N LYS A 185 -1.66 12.29 4.14
CA LYS A 185 -1.62 13.35 5.19
C LYS A 185 -3.02 13.75 5.66
N SER A 186 -4.01 13.72 4.76
CA SER A 186 -5.42 13.93 5.06
C SER A 186 -6.04 12.66 5.66
N ARG A 187 -7.11 12.80 6.45
CA ARG A 187 -7.89 11.62 6.85
C ARG A 187 -8.63 11.11 5.62
N GLY A 188 -8.51 9.81 5.33
CA GLY A 188 -9.36 9.17 4.32
C GLY A 188 -10.82 9.25 4.76
N PHE A 189 -11.71 9.67 3.85
CA PHE A 189 -13.18 9.71 3.95
C PHE A 189 -13.73 9.96 5.37
N ASP A 190 -13.32 11.05 6.00
CA ASP A 190 -14.10 11.64 7.10
C ASP A 190 -15.09 12.62 6.47
N ASN A 191 -16.35 12.18 6.33
CA ASN A 191 -17.50 13.09 6.32
C ASN A 191 -17.85 13.45 7.76
#